data_AF-A0A6I1NL69-F1
#
_entry.id   AF-A0A6I1NL69-F1
#
_cell.length_a   1.000
_cell.length_b   1.000
_cell.length_c   1.000
_cell.angle_alpha   90.00
_cell.angle_beta   90.00
_cell.angle_gamma   90.00
#
_symmetry.space_group_name_H-M   'P 1'
#
loop_
_entity.id
_entity.type
_entity.pdbx_description
1 polymer ?
#
loop_
_entity_poly.entity_id
_entity_poly.type
_entity_poly.pdbx_seq_one_letter_code
_entity_poly.pdbx_strand_id
1 'polypeptide(L)'
;MRLDFNVLWVDDQPNGVAAQIMSIKSKMAAEGFEFKPRQCTTIAQVESAISEDVFTDEVDLILVDWDLGNDTHGEDAIERIRQIVQYKDVVFYSGQASVVELRQKVYEKELEGVYCAGRADLVDEVVGVFESLIKKVLDLDHTRGIVMGATSDIDHMVNSCLTLAHGKLDDAGKAKFIEEAMRRVAKQVQNIISQGEKLSGSPSVETLFKSHMLFTSDHRLRLLASILGMDEFAAHTAGVATVKLYRERVVQNRNTLGHAVLVPQGRPSAVIDDSGKTVDILEMRELRKLILALRTDFRALLDAMQA
;
A
#
# COMPACT_ATOMS: atom_id res chain seq x y z
N MET A 1 3.16 -3.05 1.28
CA MET A 1 4.32 -2.31 0.75
C MET A 1 3.89 -0.89 0.49
N ARG A 2 4.77 0.06 0.79
CA ARG A 2 4.56 1.49 0.54
C ARG A 2 5.30 1.87 -0.75
N LEU A 3 5.13 3.11 -1.20
CA LEU A 3 5.96 3.65 -2.29
C LEU A 3 7.40 3.89 -1.83
N ASP A 4 7.60 4.07 -0.51
CA ASP A 4 8.90 4.13 0.11
C ASP A 4 9.54 2.73 0.17
N PHE A 5 10.77 2.62 -0.32
CA PHE A 5 11.63 1.45 -0.16
C PHE A 5 12.78 1.82 0.79
N ASN A 6 12.64 1.45 2.06
CA ASN A 6 13.55 1.85 3.12
C ASN A 6 14.70 0.87 3.25
N VAL A 7 15.92 1.38 3.19
CA VAL A 7 17.13 0.56 3.20
C VAL A 7 18.04 0.99 4.33
N LEU A 8 18.47 0.04 5.17
CA LEU A 8 19.57 0.29 6.09
C LEU A 8 20.89 0.00 5.39
N TRP A 9 21.80 0.97 5.39
CA TRP A 9 23.07 0.86 4.70
C TRP A 9 24.21 0.99 5.71
N VAL A 10 24.84 -0.13 6.04
CA VAL A 10 25.92 -0.24 7.02
C VAL A 10 27.26 -0.14 6.30
N ASP A 11 27.93 1.00 6.42
CA ASP A 11 29.22 1.28 5.79
C ASP A 11 29.97 2.31 6.66
N ASP A 12 31.26 2.07 6.96
CA ASP A 12 32.09 2.96 7.77
C ASP A 12 32.56 4.21 6.99
N GLN A 13 32.42 4.19 5.67
CA GLN A 13 32.76 5.23 4.70
C GLN A 13 31.53 5.71 3.92
N PRO A 14 30.55 6.38 4.57
CA PRO A 14 29.27 6.74 3.97
C PRO A 14 29.38 7.65 2.72
N ASN A 15 30.47 8.42 2.60
CA ASN A 15 30.72 9.27 1.43
C ASN A 15 31.17 8.47 0.18
N GLY A 16 31.65 7.24 0.37
CA GLY A 16 32.19 6.39 -0.69
C GLY A 16 31.12 5.75 -1.60
N VAL A 17 29.84 5.84 -1.21
CA VAL A 17 28.71 5.16 -1.88
C VAL A 17 27.71 6.11 -2.54
N ALA A 18 28.00 7.41 -2.60
CA ALA A 18 27.08 8.43 -3.10
C ALA A 18 26.63 8.19 -4.56
N ALA A 19 27.55 7.71 -5.42
CA ALA A 19 27.25 7.41 -6.82
C ALA A 19 26.28 6.21 -6.95
N GLN A 20 26.49 5.17 -6.13
CA GLN A 20 25.64 3.99 -6.08
C GLN A 20 24.24 4.37 -5.59
N ILE A 21 24.14 5.18 -4.53
CA ILE A 21 22.87 5.72 -4.03
C ILE A 21 22.09 6.44 -5.13
N MET A 22 22.74 7.33 -5.90
CA MET A 22 22.07 8.04 -7.00
C MET A 22 21.59 7.08 -8.10
N SER A 23 22.40 6.10 -8.46
CA SER A 23 22.05 5.12 -9.49
C SER A 23 20.86 4.24 -9.08
N ILE A 24 20.90 3.70 -7.85
CA ILE A 24 19.82 2.89 -7.28
C ILE A 24 18.53 3.72 -7.20
N LYS A 25 18.62 4.96 -6.71
CA LYS A 25 17.48 5.88 -6.65
C LYS A 25 16.82 6.08 -8.01
N SER A 26 17.61 6.29 -9.05
CA SER A 26 17.09 6.49 -10.41
C SER A 26 16.39 5.24 -10.95
N LYS A 27 16.95 4.04 -10.70
CA LYS A 27 16.38 2.77 -11.17
C LYS A 27 15.08 2.44 -10.43
N MET A 28 15.04 2.58 -9.11
CA MET A 28 13.81 2.36 -8.32
C MET A 28 12.70 3.37 -8.65
N ALA A 29 13.05 4.63 -8.90
CA ALA A 29 12.08 5.64 -9.30
C ALA A 29 11.44 5.33 -10.67
N ALA A 30 12.16 4.69 -11.58
CA ALA A 30 11.61 4.23 -12.86
C ALA A 30 10.52 3.16 -12.66
N GLU A 31 10.62 2.36 -11.60
CA GLU A 31 9.63 1.37 -11.17
C GLU A 31 8.53 1.95 -10.26
N GLY A 32 8.56 3.27 -9.98
CA GLY A 32 7.56 3.95 -9.17
C GLY A 32 7.79 3.91 -7.66
N PHE A 33 9.01 3.62 -7.20
CA PHE A 33 9.38 3.57 -5.78
C PHE A 33 10.37 4.68 -5.39
N GLU A 34 10.22 5.21 -4.18
CA GLU A 34 11.16 6.14 -3.57
C GLU A 34 12.22 5.39 -2.76
N PHE A 35 13.48 5.43 -3.21
CA PHE A 35 14.59 4.87 -2.46
C PHE A 35 14.94 5.73 -1.23
N LYS A 36 14.83 5.16 -0.03
CA LYS A 36 15.13 5.81 1.26
C LYS A 36 16.26 5.10 2.01
N PRO A 37 17.53 5.36 1.66
CA PRO A 37 18.66 4.82 2.39
C PRO A 37 18.86 5.57 3.71
N ARG A 38 18.98 4.83 4.80
CA ARG A 38 19.47 5.30 6.09
C ARG A 38 20.87 4.72 6.30
N GLN A 39 21.87 5.59 6.18
CA GLN A 39 23.26 5.21 6.40
C GLN A 39 23.52 5.02 7.90
N CYS A 40 24.19 3.92 8.24
CA CYS A 40 24.63 3.56 9.58
C CYS A 40 26.11 3.25 9.53
N THR A 41 26.88 3.84 10.44
CA THR A 41 28.33 3.60 10.53
C THR A 41 28.70 2.57 11.58
N THR A 42 27.72 2.10 12.36
CA THR A 42 27.93 1.13 13.44
C THR A 42 26.76 0.17 13.55
N ILE A 43 27.02 -1.03 14.10
CA ILE A 43 26.00 -2.06 14.35
C ILE A 43 24.94 -1.55 15.33
N ALA A 44 25.31 -0.81 16.37
CA ALA A 44 24.37 -0.27 17.35
C ALA A 44 23.32 0.67 16.71
N GLN A 45 23.69 1.43 15.67
CA GLN A 45 22.73 2.25 14.92
C GLN A 45 21.73 1.38 14.15
N VAL A 46 22.17 0.24 13.65
CA VAL A 46 21.31 -0.75 12.97
C VAL A 46 20.31 -1.34 13.96
N GLU A 47 20.77 -1.81 15.11
CA GLU A 47 19.92 -2.36 16.18
C GLU A 47 18.87 -1.34 16.65
N SER A 48 19.23 -0.05 16.71
CA SER A 48 18.27 1.02 17.04
C SER A 48 17.25 1.33 15.93
N ALA A 49 17.54 0.93 14.70
CA ALA A 49 16.75 1.25 13.52
C ALA A 49 15.81 0.11 13.08
N ILE A 50 16.10 -1.12 13.49
CA ILE A 50 15.31 -2.31 13.17
C ILE A 50 14.33 -2.59 14.33
N SER A 51 13.11 -3.02 14.00
CA SER A 51 12.17 -3.54 14.98
C SER A 51 11.99 -5.05 14.82
N GLU A 52 11.82 -5.76 15.94
CA GLU A 52 11.44 -7.19 15.94
C GLU A 52 9.99 -7.42 15.50
N ASP A 53 9.13 -6.39 15.64
CA ASP A 53 7.74 -6.47 15.20
C ASP A 53 7.62 -6.10 13.71
N VAL A 54 7.37 -7.13 12.89
CA VAL A 54 7.19 -7.05 11.43
C VAL A 54 6.14 -6.01 10.98
N PHE A 55 5.20 -5.62 11.84
CA PHE A 55 4.19 -4.61 11.53
C PHE A 55 4.63 -3.19 11.82
N THR A 56 5.75 -3.02 12.51
CA THR A 56 6.31 -1.71 12.87
C THR A 56 7.69 -1.49 12.28
N ASP A 57 8.31 -2.57 11.83
CA ASP A 57 9.55 -2.59 11.10
C ASP A 57 9.33 -2.13 9.66
N GLU A 58 9.95 -1.02 9.30
CA GLU A 58 9.74 -0.37 8.01
C GLU A 58 10.89 -0.63 7.03
N VAL A 59 11.92 -1.38 7.44
CA VAL A 59 13.13 -1.61 6.65
C VAL A 59 12.92 -2.80 5.71
N ASP A 60 13.01 -2.54 4.40
CA ASP A 60 12.76 -3.53 3.34
C ASP A 60 14.03 -4.31 2.96
N LEU A 61 15.20 -3.69 3.07
CA LEU A 61 16.49 -4.29 2.69
C LEU A 61 17.62 -3.77 3.58
N ILE A 62 18.63 -4.60 3.82
CA ILE A 62 19.83 -4.22 4.56
C ILE A 62 21.06 -4.42 3.66
N LEU A 63 21.91 -3.40 3.57
CA LEU A 63 23.19 -3.42 2.87
C LEU A 63 24.30 -3.37 3.91
N VAL A 64 25.30 -4.23 3.81
CA VAL A 64 26.42 -4.30 4.76
C VAL A 64 27.74 -4.36 4.00
N ASP A 65 28.64 -3.41 4.25
CA ASP A 65 30.03 -3.49 3.78
C ASP A 65 30.79 -4.56 4.58
N TRP A 66 31.73 -5.20 3.91
CA TRP A 66 32.58 -6.23 4.50
C TRP A 66 33.53 -5.67 5.55
N ASP A 67 34.14 -4.53 5.27
CA ASP A 67 35.05 -3.85 6.19
C ASP A 67 34.28 -2.73 6.88
N LEU A 68 34.03 -2.87 8.18
CA LEU A 68 33.38 -1.84 8.99
C LEU A 68 34.39 -1.08 9.87
N GLY A 69 35.69 -1.25 9.60
CA GLY A 69 36.77 -0.66 10.37
C GLY A 69 36.96 -1.28 11.76
N ASN A 70 38.06 -0.93 12.43
CA ASN A 70 38.42 -1.41 13.77
C ASN A 70 38.33 -2.94 13.94
N ASP A 71 38.84 -3.70 12.95
CA ASP A 71 38.78 -5.16 12.88
C ASP A 71 37.35 -5.76 12.96
N THR A 72 36.33 -4.95 12.72
CA THR A 72 34.93 -5.39 12.67
C THR A 72 34.56 -5.72 11.23
N HIS A 73 34.10 -6.94 11.02
CA HIS A 73 33.73 -7.42 9.70
C HIS A 73 32.21 -7.53 9.56
N GLY A 74 31.70 -7.30 8.35
CA GLY A 74 30.27 -7.25 8.08
C GLY A 74 29.56 -8.58 8.33
N GLU A 75 30.22 -9.73 8.20
CA GLU A 75 29.59 -11.03 8.52
C GLU A 75 29.20 -11.16 10.01
N ASP A 76 29.95 -10.53 10.92
CA ASP A 76 29.60 -10.47 12.34
C ASP A 76 28.41 -9.53 12.58
N ALA A 77 28.32 -8.44 11.80
CA ALA A 77 27.17 -7.54 11.83
C ALA A 77 25.90 -8.27 11.35
N ILE A 78 25.99 -9.05 10.28
CA ILE A 78 24.86 -9.83 9.74
C ILE A 78 24.40 -10.86 10.76
N GLU A 79 25.32 -11.58 11.40
CA GLU A 79 24.99 -12.55 12.46
C GLU A 79 24.21 -11.91 13.61
N ARG A 80 24.59 -10.70 14.05
CA ARG A 80 23.86 -9.95 15.08
C ARG A 80 22.49 -9.48 14.61
N ILE A 81 22.40 -8.96 13.39
CA ILE A 81 21.13 -8.55 12.77
C ILE A 81 20.15 -9.73 12.72
N ARG A 82 20.63 -10.94 12.44
CA ARG A 82 19.81 -12.16 12.39
C ARG A 82 19.19 -12.54 13.74
N GLN A 83 19.78 -12.12 14.87
CA GLN A 83 19.18 -12.30 16.19
C GLN A 83 17.93 -11.42 16.40
N ILE A 84 17.82 -10.32 15.65
CA ILE A 84 16.69 -9.38 15.72
C ILE A 84 15.68 -9.69 14.60
N VAL A 85 16.17 -9.87 13.37
CA VAL A 85 15.37 -10.10 12.16
C VAL A 85 15.94 -11.23 11.32
N GLN A 86 15.42 -12.43 11.59
CA GLN A 86 15.92 -13.67 11.00
C GLN A 86 15.80 -13.72 9.47
N TYR A 87 14.70 -13.24 8.89
CA TYR A 87 14.34 -13.52 7.50
C TYR A 87 14.47 -12.33 6.52
N LYS A 88 15.14 -11.25 6.93
CA LYS A 88 15.34 -10.11 6.02
C LYS A 88 16.41 -10.39 4.98
N ASP A 89 16.17 -10.00 3.75
CA ASP A 89 17.22 -10.04 2.74
C ASP A 89 18.35 -9.07 3.10
N VAL A 90 19.60 -9.52 2.90
CA VAL A 90 20.80 -8.73 3.14
C VAL A 90 21.67 -8.75 1.90
N VAL A 91 22.12 -7.57 1.43
CA VAL A 91 23.19 -7.46 0.43
C VAL A 91 24.50 -7.22 1.15
N PHE A 92 25.37 -8.24 1.14
CA PHE A 92 26.71 -8.19 1.69
C PHE A 92 27.71 -7.86 0.58
N TYR A 93 28.40 -6.73 0.67
CA TYR A 93 29.29 -6.31 -0.40
C TYR A 93 30.68 -5.96 0.09
N SER A 94 31.63 -5.90 -0.86
CA SER A 94 32.99 -5.45 -0.55
C SER A 94 33.65 -4.73 -1.71
N GLY A 95 34.45 -3.73 -1.39
CA GLY A 95 35.43 -3.16 -2.31
C GLY A 95 36.80 -3.84 -2.28
N GLN A 96 37.04 -4.74 -1.32
CA GLN A 96 38.35 -5.34 -1.04
C GLN A 96 38.35 -6.86 -1.20
N ALA A 97 37.39 -7.54 -0.57
CA ALA A 97 37.22 -8.99 -0.64
C ALA A 97 36.50 -9.40 -1.92
N SER A 98 36.87 -10.56 -2.45
CA SER A 98 36.20 -11.17 -3.60
C SER A 98 34.82 -11.72 -3.21
N VAL A 99 33.91 -11.80 -4.17
CA VAL A 99 32.57 -12.39 -3.95
C VAL A 99 32.64 -13.84 -3.45
N VAL A 100 33.67 -14.61 -3.85
CA VAL A 100 33.89 -15.98 -3.38
C VAL A 100 34.21 -16.01 -1.89
N GLU A 101 35.05 -15.09 -1.41
CA GLU A 101 35.39 -14.97 0.01
C GLU A 101 34.17 -14.54 0.84
N LEU A 102 33.36 -13.60 0.33
CA LEU A 102 32.12 -13.20 1.00
C LEU A 102 31.16 -14.38 1.16
N ARG A 103 30.96 -15.17 0.10
CA ARG A 103 30.11 -16.38 0.14
C ARG A 103 30.63 -17.43 1.11
N GLN A 104 31.96 -17.61 1.15
CA GLN A 104 32.58 -18.54 2.10
C GLN A 104 32.30 -18.12 3.55
N LYS A 105 32.44 -16.82 3.88
CA LYS A 105 32.13 -16.28 5.21
C LYS A 105 30.66 -16.43 5.60
N VAL A 106 29.76 -16.18 4.65
CA VAL A 106 28.31 -16.41 4.81
C VAL A 106 28.02 -17.88 5.12
N TYR A 107 28.65 -18.80 4.38
CA TYR A 107 28.48 -20.24 4.59
C TYR A 107 29.02 -20.70 5.95
N GLU A 108 30.21 -20.25 6.35
CA GLU A 108 30.85 -20.62 7.62
C GLU A 108 30.05 -20.20 8.84
N LYS A 109 29.30 -19.09 8.73
CA LYS A 109 28.40 -18.58 9.78
C LYS A 109 26.95 -19.06 9.62
N GLU A 110 26.68 -19.93 8.65
CA GLU A 110 25.33 -20.48 8.38
C GLU A 110 24.27 -19.38 8.16
N LEU A 111 24.68 -18.28 7.48
CA LEU A 111 23.82 -17.13 7.26
C LEU A 111 22.94 -17.33 6.02
N GLU A 112 21.62 -17.33 6.21
CA GLU A 112 20.65 -17.45 5.11
C GLU A 112 20.18 -16.08 4.60
N GLY A 113 19.69 -16.03 3.35
CA GLY A 113 19.13 -14.81 2.75
C GLY A 113 20.16 -13.68 2.54
N VAL A 114 21.42 -14.04 2.29
CA VAL A 114 22.52 -13.08 2.05
C VAL A 114 22.97 -13.14 0.59
N TYR A 115 22.89 -12.00 -0.10
CA TYR A 115 23.34 -11.80 -1.48
C TYR A 115 24.72 -11.15 -1.46
N CYS A 116 25.70 -11.76 -2.11
CA CYS A 116 27.10 -11.29 -2.07
C CYS A 116 27.48 -10.56 -3.36
N ALA A 117 28.00 -9.33 -3.25
CA ALA A 117 28.39 -8.51 -4.40
C ALA A 117 29.76 -7.83 -4.24
N GLY A 118 30.42 -7.55 -5.36
CA GLY A 118 31.53 -6.60 -5.37
C GLY A 118 30.99 -5.16 -5.40
N ARG A 119 31.77 -4.18 -4.92
CA ARG A 119 31.37 -2.75 -4.94
C ARG A 119 31.06 -2.23 -6.35
N ALA A 120 31.67 -2.81 -7.39
CA ALA A 120 31.39 -2.47 -8.79
C ALA A 120 29.99 -2.93 -9.24
N ASP A 121 29.54 -4.10 -8.77
CA ASP A 121 28.28 -4.73 -9.16
C ASP A 121 27.13 -4.44 -8.17
N LEU A 122 27.42 -3.71 -7.08
CA LEU A 122 26.48 -3.45 -5.99
C LEU A 122 25.15 -2.87 -6.46
N VAL A 123 25.17 -1.96 -7.44
CA VAL A 123 23.94 -1.36 -7.97
C VAL A 123 23.05 -2.42 -8.60
N ASP A 124 23.61 -3.30 -9.42
CA ASP A 124 22.83 -4.31 -10.14
C ASP A 124 22.35 -5.41 -9.20
N GLU A 125 23.14 -5.80 -8.19
CA GLU A 125 22.70 -6.74 -7.15
C GLU A 125 21.54 -6.17 -6.33
N VAL A 126 21.66 -4.92 -5.83
CA VAL A 126 20.60 -4.27 -5.03
C VAL A 126 19.32 -4.13 -5.85
N VAL A 127 19.43 -3.78 -7.14
CA VAL A 127 18.28 -3.67 -8.04
C VAL A 127 17.67 -5.04 -8.30
N GLY A 128 18.46 -6.08 -8.49
CA GLY A 128 17.96 -7.45 -8.66
C GLY A 128 17.21 -7.96 -7.42
N VAL A 129 17.73 -7.70 -6.22
CA VAL A 129 17.04 -8.03 -4.96
C VAL A 129 15.76 -7.21 -4.81
N PHE A 130 15.80 -5.92 -5.12
CA PHE A 130 14.61 -5.06 -5.15
C PHE A 130 13.54 -5.61 -6.10
N GLU A 131 13.88 -5.94 -7.34
CA GLU A 131 12.96 -6.51 -8.32
C GLU A 131 12.32 -7.81 -7.81
N SER A 132 13.11 -8.67 -7.15
CA SER A 132 12.62 -9.91 -6.52
C SER A 132 11.60 -9.63 -5.40
N LEU A 133 11.89 -8.64 -4.54
CA LEU A 133 11.03 -8.23 -3.43
C LEU A 133 9.71 -7.63 -3.92
N ILE A 134 9.77 -6.74 -4.90
CA ILE A 134 8.57 -6.04 -5.39
C ILE A 134 7.73 -6.87 -6.35
N LYS A 135 8.27 -7.92 -6.98
CA LYS A 135 7.55 -8.72 -7.98
C LYS A 135 6.23 -9.29 -7.47
N LYS A 136 6.17 -9.65 -6.18
CA LYS A 136 4.94 -10.14 -5.53
C LYS A 136 3.93 -9.03 -5.21
N VAL A 137 4.38 -7.79 -5.23
CA VAL A 137 3.59 -6.60 -4.88
C VAL A 137 3.15 -5.81 -6.11
N LEU A 138 3.88 -5.94 -7.22
CA LEU A 138 3.50 -5.42 -8.53
C LEU A 138 2.36 -6.21 -9.19
N ASP A 139 1.79 -7.22 -8.54
CA ASP A 139 0.53 -7.77 -9.03
C ASP A 139 -0.57 -6.69 -9.00
N LEU A 140 -1.55 -6.82 -9.90
CA LEU A 140 -2.56 -5.78 -10.11
C LEU A 140 -3.44 -5.54 -8.88
N ASP A 141 -3.63 -6.56 -8.04
CA ASP A 141 -4.49 -6.46 -6.87
C ASP A 141 -3.80 -5.68 -5.74
N HIS A 142 -2.52 -5.95 -5.49
CA HIS A 142 -1.69 -5.19 -4.55
C HIS A 142 -1.45 -3.76 -5.05
N THR A 143 -1.13 -3.60 -6.34
CA THR A 143 -0.94 -2.27 -6.97
C THR A 143 -2.20 -1.42 -6.83
N ARG A 144 -3.40 -1.99 -6.98
CA ARG A 144 -4.66 -1.27 -6.74
C ARG A 144 -4.74 -0.74 -5.31
N GLY A 145 -4.35 -1.54 -4.32
CA GLY A 145 -4.29 -1.12 -2.92
C GLY A 145 -3.31 0.02 -2.68
N ILE A 146 -2.12 -0.05 -3.29
CA ILE A 146 -1.09 1.00 -3.21
C ILE A 146 -1.59 2.31 -3.83
N VAL A 147 -2.14 2.24 -5.04
CA VAL A 147 -2.70 3.41 -5.73
C VAL A 147 -3.80 4.04 -4.90
N MET A 148 -4.73 3.24 -4.35
CA MET A 148 -5.79 3.76 -3.49
C MET A 148 -5.22 4.49 -2.28
N GLY A 149 -4.31 3.88 -1.52
CA GLY A 149 -3.70 4.50 -0.35
C GLY A 149 -2.97 5.81 -0.69
N ALA A 150 -2.13 5.80 -1.74
CA ALA A 150 -1.40 6.99 -2.17
C ALA A 150 -2.33 8.12 -2.64
N THR A 151 -3.42 7.80 -3.33
CA THR A 151 -4.42 8.82 -3.73
C THR A 151 -5.18 9.38 -2.54
N SER A 152 -5.51 8.57 -1.54
CA SER A 152 -6.15 9.04 -0.30
C SER A 152 -5.24 10.00 0.47
N ASP A 153 -3.93 9.72 0.54
CA ASP A 153 -2.93 10.63 1.13
C ASP A 153 -2.90 11.98 0.38
N ILE A 154 -2.91 11.95 -0.96
CA ILE A 154 -2.95 13.15 -1.80
C ILE A 154 -4.24 13.95 -1.58
N ASP A 155 -5.40 13.29 -1.57
CA ASP A 155 -6.69 13.94 -1.35
C ASP A 155 -6.75 14.62 0.03
N HIS A 156 -6.21 13.97 1.06
CA HIS A 156 -6.07 14.56 2.40
C HIS A 156 -5.16 15.80 2.39
N MET A 157 -4.01 15.74 1.69
CA MET A 157 -3.13 16.90 1.52
C MET A 157 -3.84 18.05 0.77
N VAL A 158 -4.60 17.76 -0.28
CA VAL A 158 -5.37 18.76 -1.02
C VAL A 158 -6.38 19.46 -0.10
N ASN A 159 -7.12 18.70 0.71
CA ASN A 159 -8.08 19.25 1.68
C ASN A 159 -7.39 20.11 2.75
N SER A 160 -6.22 19.68 3.21
CA SER A 160 -5.38 20.45 4.15
C SER A 160 -4.93 21.77 3.52
N CYS A 161 -4.47 21.76 2.27
CA CYS A 161 -4.10 22.96 1.52
C CYS A 161 -5.29 23.91 1.33
N LEU A 162 -6.47 23.39 0.98
CA LEU A 162 -7.70 24.20 0.82
C LEU A 162 -8.12 24.87 2.13
N THR A 163 -8.05 24.13 3.25
CA THR A 163 -8.36 24.65 4.58
C THR A 163 -7.41 25.77 4.98
N LEU A 164 -6.09 25.57 4.79
CA LEU A 164 -5.07 26.57 5.06
C LEU A 164 -5.21 27.79 4.16
N ALA A 165 -5.53 27.60 2.88
CA ALA A 165 -5.76 28.70 1.94
C ALA A 165 -6.96 29.54 2.37
N HIS A 166 -8.10 28.91 2.68
CA HIS A 166 -9.29 29.60 3.16
C HIS A 166 -9.04 30.39 4.46
N GLY A 167 -8.26 29.84 5.39
CA GLY A 167 -7.90 30.51 6.64
C GLY A 167 -7.07 31.79 6.46
N LYS A 168 -6.31 31.90 5.36
CA LYS A 168 -5.46 33.06 5.04
C LYS A 168 -6.17 34.17 4.26
N LEU A 169 -7.39 33.94 3.79
CA LEU A 169 -8.15 34.93 3.03
C LEU A 169 -8.82 35.96 3.95
N ASP A 170 -9.03 37.17 3.43
CA ASP A 170 -9.91 38.17 4.02
C ASP A 170 -11.40 37.79 3.79
N ASP A 171 -12.33 38.56 4.35
CA ASP A 171 -13.76 38.24 4.26
C ASP A 171 -14.29 38.21 2.82
N ALA A 172 -13.80 39.12 1.98
CA ALA A 172 -14.13 39.14 0.55
C ALA A 172 -13.57 37.90 -0.18
N GLY A 173 -12.34 37.49 0.13
CA GLY A 173 -11.72 36.29 -0.42
C GLY A 173 -12.42 35.00 0.02
N LYS A 174 -12.81 34.89 1.30
CA LYS A 174 -13.57 33.75 1.83
C LYS A 174 -14.93 33.62 1.14
N ALA A 175 -15.64 34.74 0.94
CA ALA A 175 -16.91 34.74 0.22
C ALA A 175 -16.73 34.21 -1.22
N LYS A 176 -15.72 34.68 -1.94
CA LYS A 176 -15.39 34.19 -3.30
C LYS A 176 -15.00 32.72 -3.33
N PHE A 177 -14.25 32.25 -2.33
CA PHE A 177 -13.87 30.84 -2.22
C PHE A 177 -15.10 29.94 -2.13
N ILE A 178 -16.04 30.29 -1.24
CA ILE A 178 -17.30 29.55 -1.06
C ILE A 178 -18.18 29.64 -2.30
N GLU A 179 -18.27 30.82 -2.92
CA GLU A 179 -19.02 31.01 -4.17
C GLU A 179 -18.52 30.08 -5.28
N GLU A 180 -17.20 30.01 -5.47
CA GLU A 180 -16.59 29.13 -6.48
C GLU A 180 -16.82 27.64 -6.17
N ALA A 181 -16.72 27.24 -4.89
CA ALA A 181 -17.03 25.88 -4.47
C ALA A 181 -18.50 25.52 -4.76
N MET A 182 -19.43 26.40 -4.39
CA MET A 182 -20.87 26.20 -4.63
C MET A 182 -21.22 26.17 -6.12
N ARG A 183 -20.55 26.99 -6.94
CA ARG A 183 -20.71 26.97 -8.40
C ARG A 183 -20.33 25.62 -9.00
N ARG A 184 -19.24 25.00 -8.52
CA ARG A 184 -18.81 23.66 -8.95
C ARG A 184 -19.81 22.58 -8.54
N VAL A 185 -20.32 22.64 -7.31
CA VAL A 185 -21.37 21.72 -6.83
C VAL A 185 -22.64 21.85 -7.68
N ALA A 186 -23.10 23.07 -7.94
CA ALA A 186 -24.29 23.31 -8.77
C ALA A 186 -24.15 22.73 -10.18
N LYS A 187 -22.99 22.93 -10.82
CA LYS A 187 -22.69 22.34 -12.14
C LYS A 187 -22.73 20.81 -12.10
N GLN A 188 -22.20 20.20 -11.03
CA GLN A 188 -22.23 18.75 -10.87
C GLN A 188 -23.66 18.22 -10.72
N VAL A 189 -24.50 18.90 -9.93
CA VAL A 189 -25.93 18.55 -9.78
C VAL A 189 -26.66 18.62 -11.14
N GLN A 190 -26.42 19.67 -11.92
CA GLN A 190 -27.02 19.80 -13.26
C GLN A 190 -26.59 18.67 -14.20
N ASN A 191 -25.31 18.27 -14.17
CA ASN A 191 -24.81 17.14 -14.95
C ASN A 191 -25.54 15.84 -14.57
N ILE A 192 -25.70 15.59 -13.27
CA ILE A 192 -26.42 14.41 -12.74
C ILE A 192 -27.87 14.39 -13.23
N ILE A 193 -28.58 15.54 -13.17
CA ILE A 193 -29.96 15.66 -13.69
C ILE A 193 -30.01 15.29 -15.18
N SER A 194 -29.13 15.86 -15.99
CA SER A 194 -29.10 15.58 -17.44
C SER A 194 -28.81 14.12 -17.77
N GLN A 195 -28.01 13.43 -16.96
CA GLN A 195 -27.76 12.00 -17.10
C GLN A 195 -29.00 11.18 -16.73
N GLY A 196 -29.74 11.59 -15.71
CA GLY A 196 -31.00 10.95 -15.30
C GLY A 196 -32.10 11.08 -16.36
N GLU A 197 -32.20 12.23 -17.02
CA GLU A 197 -33.12 12.46 -18.13
C GLU A 197 -32.81 11.53 -19.32
N LYS A 198 -31.53 11.42 -19.69
CA LYS A 198 -31.08 10.51 -20.77
C LYS A 198 -31.40 9.05 -20.46
N LEU A 199 -31.17 8.63 -19.22
CA LEU A 199 -31.47 7.27 -18.76
C LEU A 199 -32.98 6.99 -18.83
N SER A 200 -33.81 7.96 -18.45
CA SER A 200 -35.27 7.86 -18.52
C SER A 200 -35.80 7.74 -19.95
N GLY A 201 -35.13 8.37 -20.92
CA GLY A 201 -35.51 8.30 -22.33
C GLY A 201 -35.23 6.96 -23.00
N SER A 202 -34.36 6.12 -22.43
CA SER A 202 -33.99 4.81 -23.00
C SER A 202 -33.58 3.81 -21.89
N PRO A 203 -34.53 3.38 -21.05
CA PRO A 203 -34.23 2.51 -19.92
C PRO A 203 -33.88 1.11 -20.41
N SER A 204 -32.71 0.62 -20.02
CA SER A 204 -32.28 -0.76 -20.23
C SER A 204 -31.36 -1.18 -19.08
N VAL A 205 -31.22 -2.50 -18.87
CA VAL A 205 -30.29 -3.03 -17.87
C VAL A 205 -28.85 -2.57 -18.16
N GLU A 206 -28.47 -2.53 -19.44
CA GLU A 206 -27.15 -2.09 -19.86
C GLU A 206 -26.91 -0.59 -19.55
N THR A 207 -27.88 0.27 -19.87
CA THR A 207 -27.77 1.70 -19.58
C THR A 207 -27.73 1.97 -18.08
N LEU A 208 -28.53 1.25 -17.28
CA LEU A 208 -28.47 1.30 -15.81
C LEU A 208 -27.10 0.91 -15.27
N PHE A 209 -26.49 -0.17 -15.79
CA PHE A 209 -25.20 -0.65 -15.29
C PHE A 209 -24.02 0.24 -15.68
N LYS A 210 -24.14 1.03 -16.75
CA LYS A 210 -23.15 2.04 -17.15
C LYS A 210 -23.27 3.35 -16.36
N SER A 211 -24.44 3.65 -15.79
CA SER A 211 -24.69 4.88 -15.02
C SER A 211 -24.16 4.83 -13.58
N HIS A 212 -22.85 4.64 -13.39
CA HIS A 212 -22.23 4.42 -12.07
C HIS A 212 -22.47 5.53 -11.02
N MET A 213 -22.68 6.79 -11.45
CA MET A 213 -22.98 7.90 -10.54
C MET A 213 -24.42 7.91 -10.04
N LEU A 214 -25.37 7.40 -10.83
CA LEU A 214 -26.80 7.36 -10.50
C LEU A 214 -27.21 6.01 -9.90
N PHE A 215 -26.65 4.92 -10.45
CA PHE A 215 -26.92 3.54 -10.06
C PHE A 215 -25.65 2.89 -9.49
N THR A 216 -25.34 3.31 -8.26
CA THR A 216 -24.15 2.94 -7.50
C THR A 216 -24.13 1.46 -7.15
N SER A 217 -22.99 0.96 -6.65
CA SER A 217 -22.88 -0.42 -6.16
C SER A 217 -23.90 -0.73 -5.05
N ASP A 218 -24.19 0.23 -4.18
CA ASP A 218 -25.19 0.06 -3.12
C ASP A 218 -26.60 -0.14 -3.70
N HIS A 219 -26.99 0.67 -4.68
CA HIS A 219 -28.26 0.54 -5.39
C HIS A 219 -28.40 -0.85 -6.05
N ARG A 220 -27.33 -1.35 -6.68
CA ARG A 220 -27.30 -2.69 -7.31
C ARG A 220 -27.53 -3.80 -6.29
N LEU A 221 -26.86 -3.73 -5.14
CA LEU A 221 -27.02 -4.73 -4.07
C LEU A 221 -28.43 -4.70 -3.47
N ARG A 222 -29.00 -3.51 -3.26
CA ARG A 222 -30.39 -3.38 -2.81
C ARG A 222 -31.37 -3.97 -3.81
N LEU A 223 -31.17 -3.69 -5.11
CA LEU A 223 -31.99 -4.26 -6.16
C LEU A 223 -31.88 -5.79 -6.17
N LEU A 224 -30.67 -6.34 -6.11
CA LEU A 224 -30.45 -7.79 -6.08
C LEU A 224 -31.16 -8.43 -4.87
N ALA A 225 -30.99 -7.87 -3.67
CA ALA A 225 -31.69 -8.36 -2.48
C ALA A 225 -33.22 -8.28 -2.60
N SER A 226 -33.73 -7.25 -3.28
CA SER A 226 -35.18 -7.11 -3.53
C SER A 226 -35.69 -8.16 -4.50
N ILE A 227 -34.95 -8.44 -5.58
CA ILE A 227 -35.32 -9.43 -6.60
C ILE A 227 -35.27 -10.84 -6.02
N LEU A 228 -34.23 -11.18 -5.25
CA LEU A 228 -34.11 -12.48 -4.58
C LEU A 228 -35.20 -12.73 -3.53
N GLY A 229 -35.93 -11.70 -3.10
CA GLY A 229 -37.07 -11.82 -2.19
C GLY A 229 -38.42 -11.97 -2.88
N MET A 230 -38.46 -11.98 -4.22
CA MET A 230 -39.68 -12.21 -4.99
C MET A 230 -39.98 -13.71 -5.11
N ASP A 231 -41.25 -14.06 -5.30
CA ASP A 231 -41.71 -15.45 -5.38
C ASP A 231 -41.03 -16.22 -6.53
N GLU A 232 -40.76 -15.53 -7.64
CA GLU A 232 -40.04 -16.07 -8.80
C GLU A 232 -38.62 -16.54 -8.47
N PHE A 233 -38.02 -16.02 -7.39
CA PHE A 233 -36.69 -16.36 -6.91
C PHE A 233 -36.70 -17.06 -5.56
N ALA A 234 -37.83 -17.68 -5.16
CA ALA A 234 -37.99 -18.33 -3.86
C ALA A 234 -36.84 -19.32 -3.53
N ALA A 235 -36.34 -20.06 -4.52
CA ALA A 235 -35.19 -20.98 -4.40
C ALA A 235 -33.88 -20.30 -3.96
N HIS A 236 -33.75 -18.99 -4.15
CA HIS A 236 -32.54 -18.21 -3.87
C HIS A 236 -32.72 -17.21 -2.72
N THR A 237 -33.83 -17.27 -1.97
CA THR A 237 -34.14 -16.35 -0.86
C THR A 237 -33.03 -16.28 0.19
N ALA A 238 -32.30 -17.39 0.40
CA ALA A 238 -31.14 -17.43 1.30
C ALA A 238 -30.05 -16.40 0.92
N GLY A 239 -29.91 -16.09 -0.37
CA GLY A 239 -28.96 -15.09 -0.88
C GLY A 239 -29.25 -13.66 -0.42
N VAL A 240 -30.48 -13.35 0.00
CA VAL A 240 -30.84 -12.03 0.54
C VAL A 240 -29.99 -11.70 1.77
N ALA A 241 -29.76 -12.67 2.66
CA ALA A 241 -28.95 -12.48 3.86
C ALA A 241 -27.48 -12.19 3.51
N THR A 242 -26.91 -12.95 2.56
CA THR A 242 -25.55 -12.75 2.03
C THR A 242 -25.37 -11.35 1.45
N VAL A 243 -26.31 -10.89 0.62
CA VAL A 243 -26.25 -9.56 0.00
C VAL A 243 -26.32 -8.44 1.04
N LYS A 244 -27.21 -8.56 2.04
CA LYS A 244 -27.30 -7.59 3.14
C LYS A 244 -26.01 -7.55 3.95
N LEU A 245 -25.47 -8.71 4.32
CA LEU A 245 -24.23 -8.82 5.08
C LEU A 245 -23.05 -8.17 4.35
N TYR A 246 -22.90 -8.44 3.05
CA TYR A 246 -21.87 -7.80 2.23
C TYR A 246 -22.01 -6.29 2.17
N ARG A 247 -23.22 -5.77 1.96
CA ARG A 247 -23.49 -4.34 1.92
C ARG A 247 -23.13 -3.66 3.24
N GLU A 248 -23.57 -4.22 4.36
CA GLU A 248 -23.41 -3.60 5.68
C GLU A 248 -21.99 -3.75 6.22
N ARG A 249 -21.35 -4.90 6.02
CA ARG A 249 -20.04 -5.19 6.64
C ARG A 249 -18.86 -5.00 5.70
N VAL A 250 -19.03 -5.11 4.38
CA VAL A 250 -17.91 -4.98 3.43
C VAL A 250 -17.96 -3.67 2.68
N VAL A 251 -19.09 -3.27 2.09
CA VAL A 251 -19.16 -2.03 1.31
C VAL A 251 -18.89 -0.80 2.17
N GLN A 252 -19.44 -0.75 3.38
CA GLN A 252 -19.17 0.34 4.33
C GLN A 252 -17.68 0.43 4.68
N ASN A 253 -17.08 -0.68 5.13
CA ASN A 253 -15.65 -0.70 5.46
C ASN A 253 -14.78 -0.39 4.24
N ARG A 254 -15.09 -0.90 3.04
CA ARG A 254 -14.37 -0.56 1.81
C ARG A 254 -14.39 0.95 1.53
N ASN A 255 -15.53 1.61 1.73
CA ASN A 255 -15.62 3.06 1.54
C ASN A 255 -14.80 3.81 2.59
N THR A 256 -14.87 3.40 3.85
CA THR A 256 -14.01 3.93 4.92
C THR A 256 -12.53 3.81 4.54
N LEU A 257 -12.09 2.63 4.09
CA LEU A 257 -10.70 2.40 3.68
C LEU A 257 -10.26 3.23 2.48
N GLY A 258 -11.18 3.58 1.57
CA GLY A 258 -10.87 4.45 0.43
C GLY A 258 -10.64 5.92 0.81
N HIS A 259 -11.03 6.33 2.02
CA HIS A 259 -10.82 7.67 2.56
C HIS A 259 -9.87 7.68 3.76
N ALA A 260 -9.44 6.52 4.24
CA ALA A 260 -8.56 6.42 5.38
C ALA A 260 -7.12 6.74 4.98
N VAL A 261 -6.46 7.50 5.84
CA VAL A 261 -5.08 7.96 5.67
C VAL A 261 -4.20 7.17 6.65
N LEU A 262 -2.95 6.92 6.30
CA LEU A 262 -2.00 6.34 7.25
C LEU A 262 -1.79 7.31 8.43
N VAL A 263 -1.72 6.78 9.65
CA VAL A 263 -1.56 7.61 10.85
C VAL A 263 -0.31 8.50 10.71
N PRO A 264 -0.44 9.84 10.72
CA PRO A 264 0.63 10.77 10.32
C PRO A 264 1.90 10.77 11.19
N GLN A 265 1.95 10.02 12.28
CA GLN A 265 3.06 10.05 13.25
C GLN A 265 3.53 8.66 13.73
N GLY A 266 3.40 7.64 12.88
CA GLY A 266 4.25 6.45 12.99
C GLY A 266 3.52 5.13 13.23
N ARG A 267 4.21 4.09 12.76
CA ARG A 267 3.91 2.66 12.75
C ARG A 267 2.69 2.28 11.88
N PRO A 268 2.86 1.55 10.76
CA PRO A 268 1.82 1.20 9.77
C PRO A 268 0.69 0.28 10.29
N SER A 269 0.52 0.15 11.59
CA SER A 269 -0.40 -0.83 12.17
C SER A 269 -1.88 -0.43 12.03
N ALA A 270 -2.17 0.81 11.63
CA ALA A 270 -3.54 1.26 11.44
C ALA A 270 -3.68 2.39 10.40
N VAL A 271 -4.92 2.56 9.93
CA VAL A 271 -5.38 3.71 9.15
C VAL A 271 -6.46 4.45 9.92
N ILE A 272 -6.56 5.78 9.73
CA ILE A 272 -7.59 6.62 10.36
C ILE A 272 -8.42 7.27 9.27
N ASP A 273 -9.74 7.20 9.41
CA ASP A 273 -10.65 7.92 8.51
C ASP A 273 -10.92 9.37 8.99
N ASP A 274 -11.59 10.15 8.15
CA ASP A 274 -11.97 11.54 8.43
C ASP A 274 -12.82 11.71 9.72
N SER A 275 -13.42 10.63 10.23
CA SER A 275 -14.20 10.62 11.47
C SER A 275 -13.39 10.27 12.72
N GLY A 276 -12.10 9.97 12.55
CA GLY A 276 -11.20 9.53 13.62
C GLY A 276 -11.31 8.04 13.94
N LYS A 277 -12.06 7.26 13.16
CA LYS A 277 -12.15 5.81 13.34
C LYS A 277 -10.85 5.18 12.85
N THR A 278 -10.23 4.40 13.73
CA THR A 278 -9.03 3.63 13.44
C THR A 278 -9.41 2.25 12.94
N VAL A 279 -8.73 1.75 11.91
CA VAL A 279 -8.83 0.35 11.44
C VAL A 279 -7.46 -0.31 11.49
N ASP A 280 -7.34 -1.40 12.25
CA ASP A 280 -6.08 -2.10 12.46
C ASP A 280 -5.90 -3.39 11.62
N ILE A 281 -4.74 -4.02 11.74
CA ILE A 281 -4.38 -5.25 11.02
C ILE A 281 -5.27 -6.45 11.38
N LEU A 282 -5.74 -6.53 12.62
CA LEU A 282 -6.61 -7.61 13.08
C LEU A 282 -8.00 -7.44 12.46
N GLU A 283 -8.54 -6.22 12.46
CA GLU A 283 -9.79 -5.88 11.79
C GLU A 283 -9.71 -6.15 10.27
N MET A 284 -8.59 -5.80 9.64
CA MET A 284 -8.32 -6.12 8.22
C MET A 284 -8.27 -7.62 7.96
N ARG A 285 -7.74 -8.42 8.90
CA ARG A 285 -7.73 -9.89 8.80
C ARG A 285 -9.15 -10.44 8.86
N GLU A 286 -9.96 -9.98 9.80
CA GLU A 286 -11.35 -10.44 9.93
C GLU A 286 -12.19 -9.99 8.73
N LEU A 287 -11.98 -8.79 8.21
CA LEU A 287 -12.62 -8.34 6.97
C LEU A 287 -12.25 -9.24 5.78
N ARG A 288 -10.97 -9.61 5.62
CA ARG A 288 -10.53 -10.55 4.56
C ARG A 288 -11.17 -11.92 4.68
N LYS A 289 -11.29 -12.47 5.90
CA LYS A 289 -11.98 -13.74 6.15
C LYS A 289 -13.47 -13.66 5.78
N LEU A 290 -14.15 -12.57 6.14
CA LEU A 290 -15.54 -12.34 5.78
C LEU A 290 -15.71 -12.24 4.25
N ILE A 291 -14.84 -11.50 3.57
CA ILE A 291 -14.87 -11.39 2.10
C ILE A 291 -14.67 -12.76 1.43
N LEU A 292 -13.77 -13.59 1.96
CA LEU A 292 -13.55 -14.94 1.42
C LEU A 292 -14.81 -15.81 1.51
N ALA A 293 -15.49 -15.79 2.66
CA ALA A 293 -16.75 -16.50 2.84
C ALA A 293 -17.82 -15.96 1.87
N LEU A 294 -18.05 -14.65 1.87
CA LEU A 294 -19.04 -14.01 1.01
C LEU A 294 -18.77 -14.24 -0.48
N ARG A 295 -17.51 -14.24 -0.92
CA ARG A 295 -17.14 -14.53 -2.31
C ARG A 295 -17.54 -15.95 -2.71
N THR A 296 -17.43 -16.90 -1.78
CA THR A 296 -17.89 -18.28 -1.98
C THR A 296 -19.41 -18.32 -2.10
N ASP A 297 -20.12 -17.64 -1.21
CA ASP A 297 -21.59 -17.56 -1.24
C ASP A 297 -22.12 -16.90 -2.52
N PHE A 298 -21.51 -15.78 -2.95
CA PHE A 298 -21.90 -15.09 -4.19
C PHE A 298 -21.63 -15.93 -5.44
N ARG A 299 -20.56 -16.73 -5.46
CA ARG A 299 -20.30 -17.68 -6.55
C ARG A 299 -21.37 -18.76 -6.59
N ALA A 300 -21.66 -19.38 -5.45
CA ALA A 300 -22.71 -20.39 -5.36
C ALA A 300 -24.08 -19.84 -5.78
N LEU A 301 -24.42 -18.61 -5.37
CA LEU A 301 -25.63 -17.94 -5.81
C LEU A 301 -25.65 -17.71 -7.33
N LEU A 302 -24.55 -17.22 -7.90
CA LEU A 302 -24.44 -17.00 -9.34
C LEU A 302 -24.60 -18.32 -10.12
N ASP A 303 -23.88 -19.36 -9.72
CA ASP A 303 -23.93 -20.68 -10.35
C ASP A 303 -25.36 -21.26 -10.28
N ALA A 304 -26.03 -21.11 -9.13
CA ALA A 304 -27.41 -21.56 -8.94
C ALA A 304 -28.43 -20.78 -9.79
N MET A 305 -28.20 -19.50 -10.08
CA MET A 305 -29.05 -18.69 -10.95
C MET A 305 -28.80 -18.95 -12.44
N GLN A 306 -27.69 -19.60 -12.79
CA GLN A 306 -27.34 -19.97 -14.17
C GLN A 306 -27.80 -21.38 -14.55
N ALA A 307 -28.08 -22.22 -13.56
CA ALA A 307 -28.60 -23.59 -13.73
C ALA A 307 -30.11 -23.60 -14.00
#